data_AF-A0A387H398-F1
#
_entry.id   AF-A0A387H398-F1
#
_cell.length_a   1.000
_cell.length_b   1.000
_cell.length_c   1.000
_cell.angle_alpha   90.00
_cell.angle_beta   90.00
_cell.angle_gamma   90.00
#
_symmetry.space_group_name_H-M   'P 1'
#
loop_
_entity.id
_entity.type
_entity.pdbx_description
1 polymer ?
#
loop_
_entity_poly.entity_id
_entity_poly.type
_entity_poly.pdbx_seq_one_letter_code
_entity_poly.pdbx_strand_id
1 'polypeptide(L)' 'MANALPLCPLQMNALRWLKQDRSLEEIARIQDRSVVEIERCLEEALVLLGVDSIEEAVRKIRSDRFQ' A
#
# COMPACT_ATOMS: atom_id res chain seq x y z
N MET A 1 -17.60 -3.41 -15.12
CA MET A 1 -17.12 -4.49 -14.23
C MET A 1 -15.77 -4.03 -13.67
N ALA A 2 -15.77 -3.29 -12.56
CA ALA A 2 -14.54 -2.85 -11.93
C ALA A 2 -14.04 -3.99 -11.04
N ASN A 3 -13.12 -4.81 -11.56
CA ASN A 3 -12.41 -5.78 -10.74
C ASN A 3 -11.29 -5.04 -10.01
N ALA A 4 -11.67 -4.14 -9.10
CA ALA A 4 -10.74 -3.54 -8.16
C ALA A 4 -10.40 -4.65 -7.15
N LEU A 5 -9.22 -5.25 -7.30
CA LEU A 5 -8.65 -6.13 -6.28
C LEU A 5 -8.71 -5.36 -4.95
N PRO A 6 -9.49 -5.82 -3.94
CA PRO A 6 -9.87 -4.98 -2.82
C PRO A 6 -8.71 -4.95 -1.84
N LEU A 7 -7.69 -4.15 -2.16
CA LEU A 7 -6.71 -3.77 -1.16
C LEU A 7 -7.48 -3.21 0.02
N CYS A 8 -7.19 -3.73 1.20
CA CYS A 8 -7.78 -3.21 2.42
C CYS A 8 -7.41 -1.71 2.52
N PRO A 9 -8.29 -0.87 3.10
CA PRO A 9 -8.02 0.57 3.26
C PRO A 9 -6.67 0.85 3.92
N LEU A 10 -6.22 -0.06 4.80
CA LEU A 10 -4.93 -0.04 5.47
C LEU A 10 -3.75 -0.23 4.49
N GLN A 11 -3.84 -1.20 3.58
CA GLN A 11 -2.85 -1.46 2.54
C GLN A 11 -2.74 -0.27 1.58
N MET A 12 -3.90 0.26 1.18
CA MET A 12 -3.99 1.39 0.27
C MET A 12 -3.44 2.67 0.89
N ASN A 13 -3.70 2.91 2.18
CA ASN A 13 -3.13 4.03 2.92
C ASN A 13 -1.61 3.86 3.10
N ALA A 14 -1.12 2.67 3.44
CA ALA A 14 0.32 2.40 3.55
C ALA A 14 1.06 2.72 2.24
N LEU A 15 0.53 2.24 1.10
CA LEU A 15 1.10 2.51 -0.22
C LEU A 15 0.98 3.99 -0.62
N ARG A 16 -0.08 4.68 -0.20
CA ARG A 16 -0.22 6.13 -0.39
C ARG A 16 0.81 6.93 0.41
N TRP A 17 1.12 6.53 1.63
CA TRP A 17 2.15 7.19 2.43
C TRP A 17 3.56 6.92 1.89
N LEU A 18 3.84 5.70 1.43
CA LEU A 18 5.09 5.36 0.74
C LEU A 18 5.29 6.20 -0.52
N LYS A 19 4.21 6.54 -1.24
CA LYS A 19 4.26 7.48 -2.38
C LYS A 19 4.70 8.89 -1.99
N GLN A 20 4.52 9.29 -0.73
CA GLN A 20 4.95 10.60 -0.20
C GLN A 20 6.36 10.55 0.40
N ASP A 21 7.17 9.54 0.07
CA ASP A 21 8.50 9.33 0.64
C ASP A 21 8.48 9.16 2.19
N ARG A 22 7.36 8.70 2.75
CA ARG A 22 7.29 8.37 4.18
C ARG A 22 7.91 7.00 4.44
N SER A 23 8.71 6.93 5.51
CA SER A 23 9.33 5.68 5.93
C SER A 23 8.30 4.75 6.56
N LEU A 24 8.51 3.42 6.48
CA LEU A 24 7.62 2.44 7.12
C LEU A 24 7.42 2.70 8.62
N GLU A 25 8.45 3.21 9.30
CA GLU A 25 8.38 3.62 10.71
C GLU A 25 7.44 4.81 10.95
N GLU A 26 7.47 5.82 10.06
CA GLU A 26 6.54 6.95 10.13
C GLU A 26 5.12 6.49 9.83
N ILE A 27 4.95 5.61 8.84
CA ILE A 27 3.65 5.06 8.46
C ILE A 27 3.05 4.24 9.59
N ALA A 28 3.87 3.40 10.24
CA ALA A 28 3.49 2.63 11.42
C ALA A 28 3.00 3.55 12.54
N ARG A 29 3.71 4.66 12.80
CA ARG A 29 3.28 5.68 13.77
C ARG A 29 1.99 6.39 13.36
N ILE A 30 1.83 6.74 12.08
CA ILE A 30 0.63 7.42 11.57
C ILE A 30 -0.60 6.51 11.63
N GLN A 31 -0.43 5.22 11.34
CA GLN A 31 -1.51 4.24 11.32
C GLN A 31 -1.75 3.59 12.69
N ASP A 32 -0.97 3.94 13.72
CA ASP A 32 -1.01 3.32 15.04
C ASP A 32 -0.89 1.79 14.94
N ARG A 33 0.10 1.34 14.16
CA ARG A 33 0.39 -0.07 13.88
C ARG A 33 1.86 -0.36 14.07
N SER A 34 2.20 -1.62 14.18
CA SER A 34 3.61 -2.03 14.20
C SER A 34 4.20 -2.00 12.80
N VAL A 35 5.50 -1.72 12.67
CA VAL A 35 6.21 -1.77 11.38
C VAL A 35 6.01 -3.14 10.71
N VAL A 36 6.10 -4.21 11.49
CA VAL A 36 5.86 -5.60 11.04
C VAL A 36 4.45 -5.79 10.46
N GLU A 37 3.43 -5.14 11.03
CA GLU A 37 2.07 -5.21 10.50
C GLU A 37 1.94 -4.47 9.19
N ILE A 38 2.60 -3.31 9.06
CA ILE A 38 2.65 -2.53 7.81
C ILE A 38 3.38 -3.32 6.72
N GLU A 39 4.53 -3.92 7.04
CA GLU A 39 5.29 -4.77 6.11
C GLU A 39 4.45 -5.95 5.61
N ARG A 40 3.79 -6.68 6.53
CA ARG A 40 2.90 -7.77 6.14
C ARG A 40 1.74 -7.28 5.26
N CYS A 41 1.15 -6.13 5.60
CA CYS A 41 0.09 -5.50 4.80
C CYS A 41 0.58 -5.21 3.37
N LEU A 42 1.81 -4.72 3.25
CA LEU A 42 2.45 -4.41 1.97
C LEU A 42 2.77 -5.68 1.18
N GLU A 43 3.32 -6.71 1.81
CA GLU A 43 3.56 -8.01 1.16
C GLU A 43 2.27 -8.61 0.62
N GLU A 44 1.20 -8.62 1.42
CA GLU A 44 -0.12 -9.06 0.96
C GLU A 44 -0.61 -8.20 -0.22
N ALA A 45 -0.39 -6.89 -0.17
CA ALA A 45 -0.75 -5.99 -1.26
C ALA A 45 0.07 -6.23 -2.54
N LEU A 46 1.36 -6.57 -2.42
CA LEU A 46 2.24 -6.94 -3.54
C LEU A 46 1.71 -8.20 -4.23
N VAL A 47 1.37 -9.22 -3.44
CA VAL A 47 0.79 -10.48 -3.94
C VAL A 47 -0.55 -10.23 -4.61
N LEU A 48 -1.44 -9.43 -4.00
CA LEU A 48 -2.74 -9.09 -4.55
C LEU A 48 -2.62 -8.29 -5.86
N LEU A 49 -1.68 -7.34 -5.93
CA LEU A 49 -1.41 -6.57 -7.13
C LEU A 49 -0.64 -7.36 -8.19
N GLY A 50 -0.05 -8.51 -7.83
CA GLY A 50 0.82 -9.28 -8.71
C GLY A 50 2.03 -8.47 -9.16
N VAL A 51 2.75 -7.88 -8.22
CA VAL A 51 3.96 -7.08 -8.48
C VAL A 51 5.08 -7.48 -7.54
N ASP A 52 6.31 -7.45 -8.04
CA ASP A 52 7.50 -7.88 -7.32
C ASP A 52 8.16 -6.78 -6.48
N SER A 53 7.60 -5.56 -6.48
CA SER A 53 8.22 -4.43 -5.81
C SER A 53 7.20 -3.41 -5.31
N ILE A 54 7.48 -2.83 -4.14
CA ILE A 54 6.67 -1.79 -3.50
C ILE A 54 6.54 -0.58 -4.43
N GLU A 55 7.60 -0.21 -5.13
CA GLU A 55 7.59 0.90 -6.08
C GLU A 55 6.60 0.65 -7.23
N GLU A 56 6.53 -0.59 -7.72
CA GLU A 56 5.59 -1.02 -8.76
C GLU A 56 4.15 -1.07 -8.23
N ALA A 57 3.94 -1.52 -6.99
CA ALA A 57 2.63 -1.45 -6.32
C ALA A 57 2.13 -0.02 -6.19
N VAL A 58 3.01 0.90 -5.74
CA VAL A 58 2.70 2.33 -5.63
C VAL A 58 2.37 2.92 -7.01
N ARG A 59 3.09 2.53 -8.07
CA ARG A 59 2.76 2.93 -9.45
C ARG A 59 1.43 2.37 -9.93
N LYS A 60 1.09 1.12 -9.62
CA LYS A 60 -0.20 0.51 -9.98
C LYS A 60 -1.38 1.23 -9.31
N ILE A 61 -1.23 1.60 -8.04
CA ILE A 61 -2.25 2.33 -7.28
C ILE A 61 -2.46 3.75 -7.83
N ARG A 62 -1.49 4.36 -8.54
CA ARG A 62 -1.69 5.65 -9.23
C ARG A 62 -2.81 5.61 -10.28
N SER A 63 -3.17 4.43 -10.79
CA SER A 63 -4.23 4.27 -11.80
C SER A 63 -5.64 4.20 -11.20
N ASP A 64 -5.78 3.91 -9.91
CA ASP A 64 -7.07 3.97 -9.23
C ASP A 64 -7.37 5.42 -8.86
N ARG A 65 -8.06 6.07 -9.79
CA ARG A 65 -8.37 7.50 -9.84
C ARG A 65 -8.93 8.02 -8.51
N PHE A 66 -8.39 9.15 -8.05
CA PHE A 66 -9.25 10.22 -7.56
C PHE A 66 -9.62 11.09 -8.76
N GLN A 67 -10.84 10.93 -9.25
CA GLN A 67 -11.61 11.98 -9.92
C GLN A 67 -12.84 12.24 -9.06
#